data_AF-A0A453E930-F1
#
_entry.id   AF-A0A453E930-F1
#
_cell.length_a   1.000
_cell.length_b   1.000
_cell.length_c   1.000
_cell.angle_alpha   90.00
_cell.angle_beta   90.00
_cell.angle_gamma   90.00
#
_symmetry.space_group_name_H-M   'P 1'
#
loop_
_entity.id
_entity.type
_entity.pdbx_description
1 polymer ?
#
loop_
_entity_poly.entity_id
_entity_poly.type
_entity_poly.pdbx_seq_one_letter_code
_entity_poly.pdbx_strand_id
1 'polypeptide(L)'
;VISLGFTLLTVGILCGAVWANEAWGSYWNWDPKETWAFITWTIFAIYLHSRTNTNWKGTNSALIASIGFLIIWICYFGINLLGIGLHSYGSFTLTPK
;
A
#
# COMPACT_ATOMS: atom_id res chain seq x y z
N VAL A 1 11.25 -13.97 2.54
CA VAL A 1 9.81 -13.62 2.58
C VAL A 1 9.57 -12.14 2.30
N ILE A 2 10.09 -11.19 3.11
CA ILE A 2 9.81 -9.75 2.92
C ILE A 2 10.34 -9.19 1.57
N SER A 3 11.52 -9.60 1.12
CA SER A 3 12.06 -9.21 -0.21
C SER A 3 11.18 -9.69 -1.38
N LEU A 4 10.60 -10.90 -1.24
CA LEU A 4 9.66 -11.44 -2.24
C LEU A 4 8.35 -10.64 -2.26
N GLY A 5 7.85 -10.25 -1.08
CA GLY A 5 6.67 -9.38 -0.97
C GLY A 5 6.88 -8.02 -1.61
N PHE A 6 8.06 -7.41 -1.43
CA PHE A 6 8.40 -6.13 -2.05
C PHE A 6 8.47 -6.20 -3.58
N THR A 7 9.07 -7.26 -4.12
CA THR A 7 9.14 -7.46 -5.58
C THR A 7 7.76 -7.67 -6.19
N LEU A 8 6.92 -8.50 -5.57
CA LEU A 8 5.53 -8.69 -5.99
C LEU A 8 4.70 -7.39 -5.87
N LEU A 9 4.88 -6.62 -4.79
CA LEU A 9 4.20 -5.34 -4.59
C LEU A 9 4.61 -4.32 -5.68
N THR A 10 5.91 -4.26 -6.01
CA THR A 10 6.42 -3.36 -7.05
C THR A 10 5.82 -3.70 -8.42
N VAL A 11 5.81 -4.99 -8.79
CA VAL A 11 5.17 -5.45 -10.04
C VAL A 11 3.67 -5.18 -10.02
N GLY A 12 3.01 -5.38 -8.87
CA GLY A 12 1.58 -5.10 -8.70
C GLY A 12 1.22 -3.64 -8.91
N ILE A 13 1.99 -2.70 -8.34
CA ILE A 13 1.78 -1.26 -8.53
C ILE A 13 1.99 -0.87 -9.99
N LEU A 14 3.02 -1.41 -10.66
CA LEU A 14 3.29 -1.14 -12.07
C LEU A 14 2.16 -1.66 -12.98
N CYS A 15 1.73 -2.91 -12.80
CA CYS A 15 0.60 -3.47 -13.53
C CYS A 15 -0.69 -2.68 -13.25
N GLY A 16 -0.93 -2.28 -12.00
CA GLY A 16 -2.07 -1.48 -11.60
C GLY A 16 -2.08 -0.10 -12.27
N ALA A 17 -0.93 0.57 -12.37
CA ALA A 17 -0.81 1.87 -13.05
C ALA A 17 -1.09 1.77 -14.56
N VAL A 18 -0.63 0.71 -15.23
CA VAL A 18 -0.96 0.47 -16.64
C VAL A 18 -2.47 0.25 -16.81
N TRP A 19 -3.08 -0.55 -15.94
CA TRP A 19 -4.52 -0.78 -15.97
C TRP A 19 -5.34 0.49 -15.66
N ALA A 20 -4.89 1.32 -14.71
CA ALA A 20 -5.54 2.58 -14.37
C ALA A 20 -5.58 3.56 -15.56
N ASN A 21 -4.51 3.58 -16.37
CA ASN A 21 -4.49 4.37 -17.60
C ASN A 21 -5.52 3.89 -18.63
N GLU A 22 -5.72 2.58 -18.77
CA GLU A 22 -6.76 2.02 -19.65
C GLU A 22 -8.19 2.25 -19.09
N ALA A 23 -8.35 2.18 -17.77
CA ALA A 23 -9.67 2.31 -17.13
C ALA A 23 -10.15 3.78 -17.04
N TRP A 24 -9.24 4.71 -16.73
CA TRP A 24 -9.58 6.10 -16.38
C TRP A 24 -8.78 7.16 -17.14
N GLY A 25 -7.89 6.77 -18.06
CA GLY A 25 -7.11 7.70 -18.89
C GLY A 25 -5.94 8.39 -18.17
N SER A 26 -5.59 7.94 -16.96
CA SER A 26 -4.47 8.46 -16.18
C SER A 26 -3.78 7.33 -15.42
N TYR A 27 -2.44 7.32 -15.41
CA TYR A 27 -1.64 6.30 -14.73
C TYR A 27 -1.70 6.38 -13.20
N TRP A 28 -2.02 7.55 -12.66
CA TRP A 28 -2.04 7.80 -11.21
C TRP A 28 -2.90 9.03 -10.92
N ASN A 29 -3.89 8.89 -10.05
CA ASN A 29 -4.83 9.94 -9.67
C ASN A 29 -4.74 10.34 -8.20
N TRP A 30 -3.75 9.85 -7.46
CA TRP A 30 -3.60 10.11 -6.03
C TRP A 30 -4.83 9.70 -5.22
N ASP A 31 -5.57 8.72 -5.73
CA ASP A 31 -6.68 8.15 -4.99
C ASP A 31 -6.17 7.59 -3.65
N PRO A 32 -7.03 7.53 -2.62
CA PRO A 32 -6.66 6.95 -1.34
C PRO A 32 -6.00 5.57 -1.49
N LYS A 33 -6.54 4.67 -2.32
CA LYS A 33 -5.92 3.35 -2.52
C LYS A 33 -4.53 3.40 -3.14
N GLU A 34 -4.33 4.28 -4.12
CA GLU A 34 -3.03 4.47 -4.79
C GLU A 34 -2.00 5.06 -3.82
N THR A 35 -2.38 6.10 -3.08
CA THR A 35 -1.51 6.77 -2.11
C THR A 35 -1.02 5.82 -1.02
N TRP A 36 -1.90 4.96 -0.49
CA TRP A 36 -1.51 4.00 0.53
C TRP A 36 -0.74 2.79 -0.01
N ALA A 37 -0.97 2.40 -1.27
CA ALA A 37 -0.09 1.44 -1.95
C ALA A 37 1.35 1.99 -2.07
N PHE A 38 1.50 3.30 -2.34
CA PHE A 38 2.80 3.96 -2.35
C PHE A 38 3.44 4.07 -0.95
N ILE A 39 2.66 4.37 0.09
CA ILE A 39 3.14 4.41 1.48
C ILE A 39 3.65 3.04 1.93
N THR A 40 2.88 1.97 1.67
CA THR A 40 3.30 0.59 1.99
C THR A 40 4.58 0.21 1.24
N TRP A 41 4.67 0.52 -0.05
CA TRP A 41 5.89 0.32 -0.84
C TRP A 41 7.11 1.04 -0.24
N THR A 42 6.95 2.30 0.18
CA THR A 42 8.01 3.09 0.81
C THR A 42 8.49 2.46 2.12
N ILE A 43 7.59 1.94 2.95
CA ILE A 43 7.95 1.28 4.22
C ILE A 43 8.72 -0.02 3.97
N PHE A 44 8.30 -0.82 2.99
CA PHE A 44 9.05 -2.03 2.61
C PHE A 44 10.42 -1.71 2.03
N ALA A 45 10.54 -0.64 1.24
CA ALA A 45 11.81 -0.15 0.73
C ALA A 45 12.74 0.31 1.87
N ILE A 46 12.24 1.08 2.84
CA ILE A 46 12.99 1.50 4.03
C ILE A 46 13.42 0.29 4.86
N TYR A 47 12.54 -0.69 5.05
CA TYR A 47 12.87 -1.93 5.75
C TYR A 47 14.02 -2.69 5.07
N LEU A 48 13.96 -2.87 3.75
CA LEU A 48 15.02 -3.54 3.00
C LEU A 48 16.32 -2.73 3.02
N HIS A 49 16.25 -1.41 2.84
CA HIS A 49 17.41 -0.52 2.89
C HIS A 49 18.07 -0.51 4.27
N SER A 50 17.28 -0.51 5.34
CA SER A 50 17.75 -0.64 6.71
C SER A 50 18.42 -2.00 6.94
N ARG A 51 17.93 -3.08 6.32
CA ARG A 51 18.51 -4.41 6.43
C ARG A 51 19.83 -4.59 5.67
N THR A 52 20.04 -3.86 4.59
CA THR A 52 21.34 -3.82 3.89
C THR A 52 22.41 -3.11 4.72
N ASN A 53 22.00 -2.25 5.66
CA ASN A 53 22.89 -1.59 6.60
C ASN A 53 23.11 -2.45 7.87
N THR A 54 24.19 -3.24 7.89
CA THR A 54 24.59 -4.16 8.96
C THR A 54 24.71 -3.53 10.37
N ASN A 55 24.75 -2.20 10.49
CA ASN A 55 24.85 -1.48 11.76
C ASN A 55 23.52 -1.37 12.55
N TRP A 56 22.38 -1.73 11.96
CA TRP A 56 21.08 -1.69 12.66
C TRP A 56 20.77 -3.04 13.31
N LYS A 57 21.04 -3.15 14.62
CA LYS A 57 20.77 -4.36 15.43
C LYS A 57 19.27 -4.72 15.41
N GLY A 58 18.98 -6.03 15.31
CA GLY A 58 17.70 -6.63 14.91
C GLY A 58 16.41 -6.27 15.70
N THR A 59 16.48 -5.54 16.80
CA THR A 59 15.29 -5.03 17.52
C THR A 59 14.55 -3.97 16.69
N ASN A 60 15.28 -3.11 15.96
CA ASN A 60 14.67 -2.06 15.14
C ASN A 60 13.95 -2.65 13.91
N SER A 61 14.48 -3.74 13.35
CA SER A 61 13.89 -4.40 12.19
C SER A 61 12.54 -5.05 12.50
N ALA A 62 12.38 -5.66 13.68
CA ALA A 62 11.09 -6.27 14.07
C ALA A 62 9.98 -5.22 14.22
N LEU A 63 10.32 -4.04 14.75
CA LEU A 63 9.39 -2.93 14.95
C LEU A 63 8.96 -2.28 13.62
N ILE A 64 9.88 -2.17 12.66
CA ILE A 64 9.55 -1.69 11.30
C ILE A 64 8.63 -2.69 10.58
N ALA A 65 8.86 -4.00 10.76
CA ALA A 65 8.02 -5.03 10.17
C ALA A 65 6.60 -5.05 10.76
N SER A 66 6.43 -4.83 12.08
CA SER A 66 5.11 -4.76 12.71
C SER A 66 4.33 -3.49 12.32
N ILE A 67 5.01 -2.36 12.15
CA ILE A 67 4.41 -1.13 11.61
C ILE A 67 3.96 -1.35 10.16
N GLY A 68 4.80 -1.97 9.32
CA GLY A 68 4.44 -2.32 7.95
C GLY A 68 3.20 -3.23 7.89
N PHE A 69 3.08 -4.19 8.81
CA PHE A 69 1.90 -5.06 8.93
C PHE A 69 0.63 -4.29 9.30
N LEU A 70 0.69 -3.38 10.28
CA LEU A 70 -0.46 -2.56 10.67
C LEU A 70 -0.92 -1.61 9.55
N ILE A 71 0.02 -1.07 8.78
CA ILE A 71 -0.29 -0.16 7.67
C ILE A 71 -0.95 -0.91 6.51
N ILE A 72 -0.62 -2.18 6.27
CA ILE A 72 -1.34 -3.03 5.30
C ILE A 72 -2.81 -3.22 5.73
N TRP A 73 -3.06 -3.43 7.03
CA TRP A 73 -4.43 -3.52 7.55
C TRP A 73 -5.20 -2.21 7.35
N ILE A 74 -4.58 -1.07 7.63
CA ILE A 74 -5.21 0.24 7.39
C ILE A 74 -5.46 0.45 5.88
N CYS A 75 -4.56 -0.01 5.01
CA CYS A 75 -4.71 0.10 3.57
C CYS A 75 -5.87 -0.75 3.01
N TYR A 76 -6.04 -1.98 3.51
CA TYR A 76 -7.10 -2.88 3.04
C TYR A 76 -8.46 -2.60 3.68
N PHE A 77 -8.51 -2.38 5.00
CA PHE A 77 -9.74 -2.15 5.73
C PHE A 77 -10.13 -0.67 5.80
N GLY A 78 -9.20 0.22 6.13
CA GLY A 78 -9.50 1.64 6.37
C GLY A 78 -9.94 2.39 5.12
N ILE A 79 -9.27 2.17 3.99
CA ILE A 79 -9.57 2.90 2.75
C ILE A 79 -10.85 2.41 2.09
N ASN A 80 -11.13 1.10 2.15
CA ASN A 80 -12.42 0.59 1.67
C ASN A 80 -13.59 1.15 2.48
N LEU A 81 -13.41 1.41 3.79
CA LEU A 81 -14.46 1.96 4.64
C LEU A 81 -14.74 3.45 4.39
N LEU A 82 -13.74 4.21 3.92
CA LEU A 82 -13.88 5.65 3.65
C LEU A 82 -14.67 5.95 2.37
N GLY A 83 -14.87 4.97 1.47
CA GLY A 83 -15.79 5.11 0.34
C GLY A 83 -15.38 6.14 -0.74
N ILE A 84 -14.17 6.69 -0.66
CA ILE A 84 -13.68 7.78 -1.50
C ILE A 84 -12.71 7.28 -2.57
N GLY A 85 -12.92 7.74 -3.81
CA GLY A 85 -12.08 7.44 -4.97
C GLY A 85 -12.69 6.42 -5.94
N LEU A 86 -12.12 6.35 -7.14
CA LEU A 86 -12.60 5.53 -8.28
C LEU A 86 -12.62 4.02 -8.02
N HIS A 87 -12.01 3.59 -6.91
CA HIS A 87 -11.90 2.20 -6.48
C HIS A 87 -12.88 1.80 -5.37
N SER A 88 -13.84 2.65 -4.98
CA SER A 88 -14.87 2.27 -4.02
C SER A 88 -16.00 1.49 -4.72
N TYR A 89 -15.92 0.16 -4.66
CA TYR A 89 -16.97 -0.74 -5.19
C TYR A 89 -17.96 -1.20 -4.11
N GLY A 90 -17.78 -0.74 -2.87
CA GLY A 90 -18.63 -1.09 -1.72
C GLY A 90 -18.81 0.13 -0.82
N SER A 91 -19.75 1.00 -1.19
CA SER A 91 -20.18 2.09 -0.31
C SER A 91 -21.29 1.57 0.59
N PHE A 92 -21.08 1.61 1.91
CA PHE A 92 -22.21 1.58 2.84
C PHE A 92 -22.92 2.92 2.69
N THR A 93 -23.86 3.01 1.76
CA THR A 93 -24.85 4.07 1.78
C THR A 93 -25.65 3.90 3.05
N LEU A 94 -25.25 4.61 4.11
CA LEU A 94 -26.15 4.94 5.20
C LEU A 94 -27.21 5.85 4.60
N THR A 95 -28.18 5.29 3.90
CA THR A 95 -29.43 5.98 3.58
C THR A 95 -30.08 6.27 4.93
N PRO A 96 -30.16 7.53 5.39
CA PRO A 96 -31.04 7.84 6.49
C PRO A 96 -32.46 7.65 5.93
N LYS A 97 -33.24 6.84 6.64
CA LYS A 97 -34.65 6.60 6.33
C LYS A 97 -35.47 7.86 6.54
#